data_AF-A0A7T0G1J8-F1
#
_entry.id   AF-A0A7T0G1J8-F1
#
_cell.length_a   1.000
_cell.length_b   1.000
_cell.length_c   1.000
_cell.angle_alpha   90.00
_cell.angle_beta   90.00
_cell.angle_gamma   90.00
#
_symmetry.space_group_name_H-M   'P 1'
#
loop_
_entity.id
_entity.type
_entity.pdbx_description
1 polymer ?
#
loop_
_entity_poly.entity_id
_entity_poly.type
_entity_poly.pdbx_seq_one_letter_code
_entity_poly.pdbx_strand_id
1 'polypeptide(L)'
;MATHRLKNESGFTLLELILSLAIVAVIGALSVVSVRLAVSSQKAGGDKAEQYQRLRFIGEQLTEKIHSAHPFFLMGTDAPLFSRLNTDKIKGKRILAFDGEPDQVKFITTAGRLNDIDARTTEFHEVRFFKGKNPKTGETGVILVEKPLSFDTALQDTPESLEEATFITLAQNVDKLEFRYLKVKATKAASDQPGQKSVKYISEWVDTIKTEPIEFSGKSQQSLFKAQEGAEGRMSLPRAIEVSLKLENDSEDEEDEDESKALPKVVIPTHTGLVYERNLVPQAEQEG
;
A
#
# COMPACT_ATOMS: atom_id res chain seq x y z
N MET A 1 22.60 94.04 -27.05
CA MET A 1 22.58 93.28 -25.78
C MET A 1 22.64 91.81 -26.12
N ALA A 2 23.81 91.19 -26.01
CA ALA A 2 24.01 89.76 -26.27
C ALA A 2 24.07 89.03 -24.92
N THR A 3 23.06 88.21 -24.64
CA THR A 3 23.06 87.31 -23.48
C THR A 3 23.99 86.14 -23.76
N HIS A 4 25.16 86.15 -23.12
CA HIS A 4 26.06 85.00 -23.07
C HIS A 4 25.35 83.86 -22.32
N ARG A 5 24.86 82.85 -23.06
CA ARG A 5 24.59 81.53 -22.48
C ARG A 5 25.93 80.85 -22.25
N LEU A 6 26.39 80.85 -21.01
CA LEU A 6 27.46 79.96 -20.58
C LEU A 6 26.90 78.53 -20.60
N LYS A 7 27.25 77.79 -21.65
CA LYS A 7 26.99 76.36 -21.74
C LYS A 7 27.99 75.67 -20.81
N ASN A 8 27.55 75.29 -19.61
CA ASN A 8 28.32 74.42 -18.73
C ASN A 8 28.39 73.04 -19.38
N GLU A 9 29.46 72.76 -20.13
CA GLU A 9 29.82 71.40 -20.51
C GLU A 9 30.55 70.77 -19.30
N SER A 10 29.77 70.20 -18.38
CA SER A 10 30.31 69.42 -17.27
C SER A 10 30.85 68.09 -17.80
N GLY A 11 32.18 67.98 -17.88
CA GLY A 11 32.85 66.69 -18.13
C GLY A 11 32.57 65.71 -16.99
N PHE A 12 32.45 64.43 -17.33
CA PHE A 12 32.23 63.34 -16.35
C PHE A 12 33.40 63.30 -15.36
N THR A 13 33.11 63.34 -14.06
CA THR A 13 34.18 63.21 -13.06
C THR A 13 34.65 61.76 -12.97
N LEU A 14 35.95 61.53 -12.75
CA LEU A 14 36.51 60.19 -12.57
C LEU A 14 35.81 59.41 -11.45
N LEU A 15 35.37 60.13 -10.40
CA LEU A 15 34.62 59.60 -9.28
C LEU A 15 33.25 59.01 -9.73
N GLU A 16 32.49 59.75 -10.54
CA GLU A 16 31.21 59.30 -11.08
C GLU A 16 31.37 58.05 -11.96
N LEU A 17 32.45 57.99 -12.75
CA LEU A 17 32.76 56.83 -13.57
C LEU A 17 33.05 55.59 -12.71
N ILE A 18 33.87 55.72 -11.67
CA ILE A 18 34.18 54.61 -10.76
C ILE A 18 32.93 54.20 -9.98
N LEU A 19 32.12 55.16 -9.52
CA LEU A 19 30.90 54.89 -8.77
C LEU A 19 29.86 54.14 -9.62
N SER A 20 29.61 54.60 -10.85
CA SER A 20 28.72 53.93 -11.79
C SER A 20 29.21 52.51 -12.12
N LEU A 21 30.51 52.33 -12.35
CA LEU A 21 31.10 51.01 -12.61
C LEU A 21 30.94 50.07 -11.40
N ALA A 22 31.14 50.59 -10.18
CA ALA A 22 30.95 49.81 -8.95
C ALA A 22 29.49 49.38 -8.77
N ILE A 23 28.52 50.26 -9.02
CA ILE A 23 27.09 49.93 -8.95
C ILE A 23 26.75 48.86 -9.99
N VAL A 24 27.23 48.99 -11.23
CA VAL A 24 27.00 48.00 -12.29
C VAL A 24 27.59 46.63 -11.92
N ALA A 25 28.81 46.60 -11.35
CA ALA A 25 29.43 45.37 -10.87
C ALA A 25 28.62 44.69 -9.76
N VAL A 26 28.10 45.47 -8.80
CA VAL A 26 27.23 44.95 -7.72
C VAL A 26 25.93 44.39 -8.28
N ILE A 27 25.27 45.11 -9.20
CA ILE A 27 24.03 44.64 -9.84
C ILE A 27 24.30 43.35 -10.63
N GLY A 28 25.42 43.28 -11.36
CA GLY A 28 25.83 42.09 -12.09
C GLY A 28 26.04 40.89 -11.16
N ALA A 29 26.75 41.10 -10.04
CA ALA A 29 26.96 40.06 -9.04
C ALA A 29 25.65 39.55 -8.43
N LEU A 30 24.75 40.45 -8.01
CA LEU A 30 23.43 40.08 -7.47
C LEU A 30 22.58 39.32 -8.48
N SER A 31 22.64 39.70 -9.76
CA SER A 31 21.91 39.03 -10.84
C SER A 31 22.37 37.58 -11.01
N VAL A 32 23.69 37.33 -11.01
CA VAL A 32 24.25 35.97 -11.12
C VAL A 32 23.86 35.10 -9.93
N VAL A 33 23.93 35.64 -8.71
CA VAL A 33 23.51 34.90 -7.50
C VAL A 33 22.02 34.56 -7.55
N SER A 34 21.18 35.51 -7.95
CA SER A 34 19.73 35.31 -8.05
C SER A 34 19.36 34.20 -9.05
N VAL A 35 20.01 34.18 -10.21
CA VAL A 35 19.79 33.12 -11.22
C VAL A 35 20.22 31.76 -10.68
N ARG A 36 21.38 31.67 -10.02
CA ARG A 36 21.86 30.40 -9.45
C ARG A 36 20.91 29.86 -8.37
N LEU A 37 20.39 30.74 -7.51
CA LEU A 37 19.40 30.38 -6.50
C LEU A 37 18.08 29.93 -7.14
N ALA A 38 17.60 30.63 -8.17
CA ALA A 38 16.38 30.24 -8.88
C ALA A 38 16.49 28.85 -9.51
N VAL A 39 17.61 28.56 -10.19
CA VAL A 39 17.85 27.25 -10.81
C VAL A 39 17.98 26.14 -9.75
N SER A 40 18.70 26.39 -8.65
CA SER A 40 18.85 25.43 -7.57
C SER A 40 17.52 25.15 -6.87
N SER A 41 16.72 26.17 -6.58
CA SER A 41 15.39 26.04 -5.98
C SER A 41 14.43 25.30 -6.90
N GLN A 42 14.49 25.53 -8.22
CA GLN A 42 13.66 24.82 -9.18
C GLN A 42 14.02 23.34 -9.24
N LYS A 43 15.33 23.02 -9.26
CA LYS A 43 15.80 21.62 -9.26
C LYS A 43 15.41 20.90 -7.98
N ALA A 44 15.69 21.47 -6.81
CA ALA A 44 15.31 20.90 -5.52
C ALA A 44 13.79 20.73 -5.39
N GLY A 45 12.99 21.65 -5.95
CA GLY A 45 11.54 21.53 -6.01
C GLY A 45 11.08 20.41 -6.94
N GLY A 46 11.71 20.28 -8.12
CA GLY A 46 11.44 19.21 -9.09
C GLY A 46 11.71 17.82 -8.53
N ASP A 47 12.88 17.62 -7.94
CA ASP A 47 13.30 16.34 -7.37
C ASP A 47 12.34 15.91 -6.23
N LYS A 48 11.94 16.85 -5.36
CA LYS A 48 10.94 16.60 -4.31
C LYS A 48 9.57 16.24 -4.89
N ALA A 49 9.11 16.98 -5.90
CA ALA A 49 7.81 16.74 -6.53
C ALA A 49 7.73 15.36 -7.18
N GLU A 50 8.80 14.95 -7.87
CA GLU A 50 8.89 13.61 -8.47
C GLU A 50 8.86 12.51 -7.40
N GLN A 51 9.60 12.67 -6.29
CA GLN A 51 9.55 11.75 -5.17
C GLN A 51 8.14 11.61 -4.60
N TYR A 52 7.44 12.73 -4.33
CA TYR A 52 6.07 12.69 -3.82
C TYR A 52 5.09 12.03 -4.79
N GLN A 53 5.24 12.25 -6.10
CA GLN A 53 4.41 11.58 -7.12
C GLN A 53 4.62 10.07 -7.12
N ARG A 54 5.88 9.61 -7.04
CA ARG A 54 6.20 8.18 -6.94
C ARG A 54 5.61 7.58 -5.67
N LEU A 55 5.78 8.24 -4.53
CA LEU A 55 5.23 7.77 -3.25
C LEU A 55 3.70 7.69 -3.27
N ARG A 56 3.05 8.69 -3.86
CA ARG A 56 1.60 8.69 -4.05
C ARG A 56 1.16 7.50 -4.89
N PHE A 57 1.82 7.23 -6.01
CA PHE A 57 1.51 6.09 -6.86
C PHE A 57 1.65 4.76 -6.11
N ILE A 58 2.73 4.55 -5.35
CA ILE A 58 2.92 3.35 -4.52
C ILE A 58 1.79 3.22 -3.49
N GLY A 59 1.46 4.32 -2.81
CA GLY A 59 0.40 4.36 -1.81
C GLY A 59 -0.98 4.03 -2.40
N GLU A 60 -1.28 4.55 -3.60
CA GLU A 60 -2.50 4.24 -4.35
C GLU A 60 -2.57 2.76 -4.71
N GLN A 61 -1.47 2.19 -5.24
CA GLN A 61 -1.40 0.76 -5.57
C GLN A 61 -1.58 -0.14 -4.34
N LEU A 62 -0.87 0.14 -3.24
CA LEU A 62 -1.06 -0.59 -1.97
C LEU A 62 -2.50 -0.49 -1.48
N THR A 63 -3.05 0.73 -1.47
CA THR A 63 -4.41 0.99 -0.99
C THR A 63 -5.43 0.22 -1.81
N GLU A 64 -5.38 0.32 -3.14
CA GLU A 64 -6.31 -0.36 -4.04
C GLU A 64 -6.25 -1.88 -3.87
N LYS A 65 -5.04 -2.45 -3.88
CA LYS A 65 -4.85 -3.90 -3.76
C LYS A 65 -5.30 -4.42 -2.39
N ILE A 66 -4.84 -3.80 -1.30
CA ILE A 66 -5.18 -4.22 0.08
C ILE A 66 -6.66 -4.03 0.37
N HIS A 67 -7.25 -2.92 -0.09
CA HIS A 67 -8.69 -2.71 0.04
C HIS A 67 -9.46 -3.82 -0.68
N SER A 68 -9.01 -4.21 -1.87
CA SER A 68 -9.64 -5.28 -2.67
C SER A 68 -9.19 -6.71 -2.27
N ALA A 69 -8.54 -6.87 -1.12
CA ALA A 69 -8.14 -8.17 -0.61
C ALA A 69 -9.36 -9.07 -0.39
N HIS A 70 -9.32 -10.29 -0.93
CA HIS A 70 -10.40 -11.23 -0.88
C HIS A 70 -10.07 -12.44 0.00
N PRO A 71 -10.97 -12.87 0.90
CA PRO A 71 -10.75 -14.05 1.73
C PRO A 71 -10.88 -15.32 0.89
N PHE A 72 -9.78 -15.73 0.29
CA PHE A 72 -9.70 -16.96 -0.51
C PHE A 72 -9.20 -18.13 0.35
N PHE A 73 -9.81 -19.31 0.23
CA PHE A 73 -9.47 -20.47 1.06
C PHE A 73 -8.99 -21.63 0.21
N LEU A 74 -7.76 -22.07 0.47
CA LEU A 74 -7.18 -23.29 -0.10
C LEU A 74 -7.69 -24.50 0.66
N MET A 75 -8.01 -25.56 -0.06
CA MET A 75 -8.29 -26.85 0.55
C MET A 75 -6.98 -27.61 0.75
N GLY A 76 -6.69 -27.99 1.99
CA GLY A 76 -5.55 -28.83 2.35
C GLY A 76 -5.52 -30.13 1.53
N THR A 77 -4.31 -30.47 1.12
CA THR A 77 -3.87 -31.36 0.03
C THR A 77 -4.08 -32.86 0.24
N ASP A 78 -4.98 -33.29 1.14
CA ASP A 78 -5.19 -34.74 1.34
C ASP A 78 -5.94 -35.43 0.17
N ALA A 79 -6.47 -34.67 -0.83
CA ALA A 79 -7.05 -35.20 -2.08
C ALA A 79 -7.32 -34.07 -3.10
N PRO A 80 -7.24 -34.33 -4.43
CA PRO A 80 -7.56 -33.36 -5.48
C PRO A 80 -9.02 -32.89 -5.42
N LEU A 81 -9.25 -31.63 -5.81
CA LEU A 81 -10.52 -30.90 -5.67
C LEU A 81 -11.73 -31.68 -6.25
N PHE A 82 -11.52 -32.33 -7.40
CA PHE A 82 -12.54 -33.10 -8.11
C PHE A 82 -12.98 -34.37 -7.38
N SER A 83 -12.12 -34.98 -6.57
CA SER A 83 -12.45 -36.18 -5.79
C SER A 83 -13.37 -35.90 -4.60
N ARG A 84 -13.53 -34.63 -4.20
CA ARG A 84 -14.33 -34.20 -3.02
C ARG A 84 -15.70 -33.63 -3.38
N LEU A 85 -15.96 -33.34 -4.66
CA LEU A 85 -17.26 -32.84 -5.15
C LEU A 85 -18.37 -33.90 -5.14
N ASN A 86 -18.02 -35.20 -5.07
CA ASN A 86 -18.95 -36.33 -5.10
C ASN A 86 -19.27 -36.95 -3.72
N THR A 87 -19.07 -36.22 -2.61
CA THR A 87 -19.38 -36.73 -1.26
C THR A 87 -20.33 -35.79 -0.51
N ASP A 88 -21.42 -36.34 0.05
CA ASP A 88 -22.44 -35.62 0.86
C ASP A 88 -21.89 -34.93 2.14
N LYS A 89 -20.60 -35.12 2.44
CA LYS A 89 -19.88 -34.53 3.55
C LYS A 89 -18.50 -34.09 3.08
N ILE A 90 -18.30 -32.79 2.95
CA ILE A 90 -16.97 -32.24 2.65
C ILE A 90 -16.20 -32.18 3.97
N LYS A 91 -15.21 -33.07 4.13
CA LYS A 91 -14.21 -33.01 5.20
C LYS A 91 -12.87 -32.60 4.61
N GLY A 92 -12.13 -31.73 5.30
CA GLY A 92 -10.79 -31.37 4.89
C GLY A 92 -10.18 -30.32 5.82
N LYS A 93 -8.98 -29.88 5.48
CA LYS A 93 -8.34 -28.70 6.09
C LYS A 93 -8.54 -27.51 5.16
N ARG A 94 -8.75 -26.30 5.69
CA ARG A 94 -8.74 -25.06 4.89
C ARG A 94 -7.66 -24.13 5.40
N ILE A 95 -7.03 -23.41 4.49
CA ILE A 95 -6.03 -22.38 4.80
C ILE A 95 -6.45 -21.11 4.06
N LEU A 96 -6.60 -20.00 4.77
CA LEU A 96 -6.75 -18.68 4.16
C LEU A 96 -5.48 -18.35 3.37
N ALA A 97 -5.66 -17.97 2.11
CA ALA A 97 -4.59 -17.52 1.24
C ALA A 97 -4.22 -16.05 1.57
N PHE A 98 -3.66 -15.88 2.76
CA PHE A 98 -3.04 -14.66 3.24
C PHE A 98 -1.78 -15.01 4.03
N ASP A 99 -0.67 -14.39 3.64
CA ASP A 99 0.60 -14.46 4.34
C ASP A 99 1.12 -13.04 4.55
N GLY A 100 1.32 -12.67 5.82
CA GLY A 100 1.79 -11.36 6.21
C GLY A 100 3.04 -11.48 7.05
N GLU A 101 4.13 -10.89 6.58
CA GLU A 101 5.41 -10.76 7.28
C GLU A 101 5.75 -9.27 7.44
N PRO A 102 6.68 -8.91 8.33
CA PRO A 102 6.99 -7.51 8.58
C PRO A 102 7.47 -6.74 7.34
N ASP A 103 8.09 -7.41 6.36
CA ASP A 103 8.70 -6.82 5.17
C ASP A 103 8.03 -7.23 3.84
N GLN A 104 7.06 -8.12 3.91
CA GLN A 104 6.29 -8.56 2.75
C GLN A 104 4.85 -8.91 3.09
N VAL A 105 3.94 -8.69 2.16
CA VAL A 105 2.56 -9.15 2.28
C VAL A 105 2.12 -9.81 0.98
N LYS A 106 1.46 -10.96 1.11
CA LYS A 106 1.02 -11.79 0.01
C LYS A 106 -0.42 -12.24 0.22
N PHE A 107 -1.29 -11.99 -0.75
CA PHE A 107 -2.71 -12.24 -0.63
C PHE A 107 -3.41 -12.30 -1.98
N ILE A 108 -4.68 -12.73 -1.97
CA ILE A 108 -5.54 -12.75 -3.16
C ILE A 108 -6.35 -11.46 -3.22
N THR A 109 -6.43 -10.84 -4.40
CA THR A 109 -7.16 -9.59 -4.62
C THR A 109 -8.07 -9.68 -5.86
N THR A 110 -9.08 -8.82 -5.91
CA THR A 110 -9.96 -8.61 -7.08
C THR A 110 -9.70 -7.28 -7.80
N ALA A 111 -8.73 -6.49 -7.35
CA ALA A 111 -8.34 -5.26 -8.04
C ALA A 111 -7.89 -5.57 -9.48
N GLY A 112 -7.88 -4.59 -10.39
CA GLY A 112 -7.33 -4.80 -11.73
C GLY A 112 -5.82 -4.99 -11.69
N ARG A 113 -5.24 -5.80 -12.58
CA ARG A 113 -3.79 -5.93 -12.73
C ARG A 113 -3.20 -4.67 -13.37
N LEU A 114 -2.00 -4.25 -12.98
CA LEU A 114 -1.44 -2.97 -13.45
C LEU A 114 -1.18 -2.95 -14.96
N ASN A 115 -0.80 -4.09 -15.54
CA ASN A 115 -0.45 -4.22 -16.95
C ASN A 115 -1.63 -4.69 -17.83
N ASP A 116 -2.83 -4.82 -17.28
CA ASP A 116 -4.00 -5.29 -18.03
C ASP A 116 -4.74 -4.10 -18.66
N ILE A 117 -4.63 -3.98 -19.98
CA ILE A 117 -5.26 -2.91 -20.77
C ILE A 117 -6.77 -3.15 -20.89
N ASP A 118 -7.22 -4.41 -20.75
CA ASP A 118 -8.63 -4.79 -20.73
C ASP A 118 -9.09 -5.06 -19.29
N ALA A 119 -9.34 -3.98 -18.54
CA ALA A 119 -9.87 -3.99 -17.17
C ALA A 119 -11.27 -4.66 -16.99
N ARG A 120 -11.71 -5.50 -17.92
CA ARG A 120 -13.01 -6.17 -17.96
C ARG A 120 -12.99 -7.56 -17.33
N THR A 121 -11.82 -8.13 -17.06
CA THR A 121 -11.66 -9.39 -16.33
C THR A 121 -11.15 -9.10 -14.92
N THR A 122 -12.06 -8.73 -14.01
CA THR A 122 -11.82 -8.81 -12.56
C THR A 122 -11.73 -10.27 -12.15
N GLU A 123 -10.60 -10.88 -12.48
CA GLU A 123 -10.24 -12.22 -12.05
C GLU A 123 -9.43 -12.13 -10.76
N PHE A 124 -9.71 -13.05 -9.84
CA PHE A 124 -8.89 -13.21 -8.64
C PHE A 124 -7.46 -13.49 -9.06
N HIS A 125 -6.53 -12.78 -8.43
CA HIS A 125 -5.10 -13.02 -8.66
C HIS A 125 -4.32 -12.84 -7.36
N GLU A 126 -3.15 -13.46 -7.32
CA GLU A 126 -2.21 -13.32 -6.21
C GLU A 126 -1.39 -12.05 -6.40
N VAL A 127 -1.30 -11.25 -5.33
CA VAL A 127 -0.39 -10.12 -5.25
C VAL A 127 0.61 -10.32 -4.13
N ARG A 128 1.85 -9.87 -4.37
CA ARG A 128 2.88 -9.77 -3.35
C ARG A 128 3.55 -8.42 -3.42
N PHE A 129 3.67 -7.75 -2.28
CA PHE A 129 4.51 -6.57 -2.10
C PHE A 129 5.68 -6.95 -1.21
N PHE A 130 6.89 -6.57 -1.61
CA PHE A 130 8.10 -6.74 -0.81
C PHE A 130 9.18 -5.75 -1.24
N LYS A 131 10.15 -5.49 -0.37
CA LYS A 131 11.40 -4.82 -0.76
C LYS A 131 12.39 -5.88 -1.26
N GLY A 132 12.94 -5.70 -2.45
CA GLY A 132 13.91 -6.63 -3.00
C GLY A 132 14.37 -6.27 -4.41
N LYS A 133 14.93 -7.26 -5.11
CA LYS A 133 15.42 -7.11 -6.48
C LYS A 133 14.39 -7.67 -7.47
N ASN A 134 14.04 -6.87 -8.48
CA ASN A 134 13.21 -7.32 -9.58
C ASN A 134 13.99 -8.36 -10.42
N PRO A 135 13.50 -9.60 -10.56
CA PRO A 135 14.22 -10.65 -11.28
C PRO A 135 14.27 -10.41 -12.80
N LYS A 136 13.38 -9.58 -13.35
CA LYS A 136 13.32 -9.28 -14.78
C LYS A 136 14.19 -8.08 -15.16
N THR A 137 14.16 -7.00 -14.37
CA THR A 137 14.92 -5.77 -14.67
C THR A 137 16.25 -5.66 -13.92
N GLY A 138 16.40 -6.38 -12.81
CA GLY A 138 17.56 -6.29 -11.94
C GLY A 138 17.57 -5.08 -11.00
N GLU A 139 16.55 -4.23 -11.07
CA GLU A 139 16.40 -3.05 -10.20
C GLU A 139 16.06 -3.45 -8.77
N THR A 140 16.54 -2.68 -7.79
CA THR A 140 16.25 -2.90 -6.37
C THR A 140 15.28 -1.85 -5.85
N GLY A 141 14.29 -2.27 -5.06
CA GLY A 141 13.36 -1.37 -4.40
C GLY A 141 12.07 -2.07 -3.99
N VAL A 142 10.93 -1.37 -4.08
CA VAL A 142 9.62 -1.96 -3.79
C VAL A 142 9.10 -2.67 -5.03
N ILE A 143 8.88 -3.97 -4.90
CA ILE A 143 8.44 -4.84 -5.97
C ILE A 143 6.99 -5.25 -5.72
N LEU A 144 6.15 -5.05 -6.73
CA LEU A 144 4.83 -5.65 -6.86
C LEU A 144 4.94 -6.86 -7.79
N VAL A 145 4.45 -8.00 -7.31
CA VAL A 145 4.27 -9.21 -8.11
C VAL A 145 2.79 -9.45 -8.27
N GLU A 146 2.35 -9.63 -9.52
CA GLU A 146 0.99 -10.05 -9.84
C GLU A 146 1.05 -11.37 -10.59
N LYS A 147 0.34 -12.38 -10.08
CA LYS A 147 0.35 -13.74 -10.61
C LYS A 147 -1.08 -14.25 -10.76
N PRO A 148 -1.43 -14.93 -11.88
CA PRO A 148 -2.71 -15.61 -12.02
C PRO A 148 -3.00 -16.55 -10.84
N LEU A 149 -4.27 -16.65 -10.43
CA LEU A 149 -4.65 -17.55 -9.35
C LEU A 149 -4.62 -19.01 -9.83
N SER A 150 -3.76 -19.81 -9.21
CA SER A 150 -3.82 -21.28 -9.28
C SER A 150 -4.41 -21.84 -8.00
N PHE A 151 -5.48 -22.63 -8.10
CA PHE A 151 -6.18 -23.20 -6.93
C PHE A 151 -5.31 -24.19 -6.13
N ASP A 152 -4.34 -24.82 -6.77
CA ASP A 152 -3.49 -25.85 -6.17
C ASP A 152 -2.18 -25.29 -5.60
N THR A 153 -1.69 -24.18 -6.15
CA THR A 153 -0.38 -23.58 -5.81
C THR A 153 -0.46 -22.11 -5.41
N ALA A 154 -1.65 -21.62 -5.01
CA ALA A 154 -1.78 -20.26 -4.51
C ALA A 154 -0.83 -20.03 -3.33
N LEU A 155 -0.23 -18.85 -3.31
CA LEU A 155 0.83 -18.42 -2.40
C LEU A 155 2.17 -19.15 -2.51
N GLN A 156 2.29 -20.19 -3.35
CA GLN A 156 3.55 -20.88 -3.60
C GLN A 156 4.24 -20.29 -4.83
N ASP A 157 5.54 -20.06 -4.70
CA ASP A 157 6.41 -19.59 -5.78
C ASP A 157 6.98 -20.81 -6.54
N THR A 158 6.13 -21.49 -7.31
CA THR A 158 6.57 -22.57 -8.20
C THR A 158 7.17 -21.99 -9.49
N PRO A 159 8.09 -22.68 -10.19
CA PRO A 159 8.68 -22.19 -11.44
C PRO A 159 7.63 -21.77 -12.47
N GLU A 160 6.62 -22.62 -12.73
CA GLU A 160 5.50 -22.33 -13.64
C GLU A 160 4.76 -21.04 -13.22
N SER A 161 4.50 -20.89 -11.92
CA SER A 161 3.77 -19.72 -11.42
C SER A 161 4.57 -18.42 -11.53
N LEU A 162 5.90 -18.50 -11.50
CA LEU A 162 6.79 -17.34 -11.65
C LEU A 162 7.02 -16.98 -13.12
N GLU A 163 6.83 -17.90 -14.05
CA GLU A 163 6.87 -17.63 -15.49
C GLU A 163 5.71 -16.73 -15.93
N GLU A 164 4.51 -16.97 -15.39
CA GLU A 164 3.31 -16.16 -15.65
C GLU A 164 3.22 -14.89 -14.78
N ALA A 165 4.09 -14.77 -13.78
CA ALA A 165 4.12 -13.64 -12.86
C ALA A 165 4.65 -12.37 -13.54
N THR A 166 3.96 -11.27 -13.29
CA THR A 166 4.37 -9.93 -13.66
C THR A 166 5.12 -9.29 -12.51
N PHE A 167 6.34 -8.81 -12.76
CA PHE A 167 7.17 -8.12 -11.77
C PHE A 167 7.28 -6.65 -12.12
N ILE A 168 6.79 -5.79 -11.22
CA ILE A 168 6.76 -4.34 -11.39
C ILE A 168 7.62 -3.72 -10.29
N THR A 169 8.62 -2.94 -10.67
CA THR A 169 9.37 -2.08 -9.76
C THR A 169 8.55 -0.81 -9.52
N LEU A 170 7.90 -0.68 -8.36
CA LEU A 170 7.08 0.49 -8.04
C LEU A 170 7.92 1.71 -7.65
N ALA A 171 9.06 1.47 -7.01
CA ALA A 171 10.05 2.49 -6.71
C ALA A 171 11.42 1.88 -6.51
N GLN A 172 12.45 2.65 -6.88
CA GLN A 172 13.85 2.40 -6.56
C GLN A 172 14.22 3.22 -5.31
N ASN A 173 15.37 2.92 -4.69
CA ASN A 173 15.94 3.70 -3.56
C ASN A 173 14.99 3.76 -2.35
N VAL A 174 14.51 2.60 -1.91
CA VAL A 174 13.65 2.47 -0.72
C VAL A 174 14.47 1.89 0.42
N ASP A 175 14.67 2.66 1.49
CA ASP A 175 15.34 2.24 2.72
C ASP A 175 14.51 1.19 3.47
N LYS A 176 13.21 1.43 3.64
CA LYS A 176 12.36 0.56 4.48
C LYS A 176 10.96 0.40 3.90
N LEU A 177 10.44 -0.83 3.91
CA LEU A 177 9.03 -1.16 3.70
C LEU A 177 8.61 -2.08 4.85
N GLU A 178 7.64 -1.66 5.65
CA GLU A 178 7.14 -2.42 6.79
C GLU A 178 5.62 -2.55 6.81
N PHE A 179 5.16 -3.70 7.27
CA PHE A 179 3.76 -4.04 7.44
C PHE A 179 3.45 -4.43 8.88
N ARG A 180 2.29 -3.98 9.37
CA ARG A 180 1.67 -4.50 10.60
C ARG A 180 0.20 -4.76 10.36
N TYR A 181 -0.38 -5.67 11.11
CA TYR A 181 -1.70 -6.21 10.81
C TYR A 181 -2.61 -6.09 12.02
N LEU A 182 -3.81 -5.54 11.82
CA LEU A 182 -4.83 -5.44 12.86
C LEU A 182 -5.66 -6.73 12.91
N LYS A 183 -5.34 -7.62 13.84
CA LYS A 183 -6.08 -8.85 14.08
C LYS A 183 -7.25 -8.58 15.02
N VAL A 184 -8.42 -9.09 14.68
CA VAL A 184 -9.63 -8.98 15.52
C VAL A 184 -10.09 -10.38 15.91
N LYS A 185 -10.22 -10.64 17.21
CA LYS A 185 -10.77 -11.88 17.76
C LYS A 185 -12.13 -11.60 18.39
N ALA A 186 -13.12 -12.40 18.03
CA ALA A 186 -14.43 -12.42 18.69
C ALA A 186 -14.35 -13.30 19.94
N THR A 187 -14.79 -12.77 21.07
CA THR A 187 -14.92 -13.48 22.34
C THR A 187 -16.37 -13.40 22.80
N LYS A 188 -16.88 -14.46 23.41
CA LYS A 188 -18.21 -14.45 24.03
C LYS A 188 -18.19 -13.46 25.20
N ALA A 189 -19.01 -12.43 25.16
CA ALA A 189 -19.25 -11.59 26.31
C ALA A 189 -20.36 -12.21 27.16
N ALA A 190 -20.16 -12.23 28.48
CA ALA A 190 -21.24 -12.50 29.42
C ALA A 190 -22.32 -11.43 29.21
N SER A 191 -23.52 -11.86 28.84
CA SER A 191 -24.68 -10.97 28.82
C SER A 191 -25.38 -11.08 30.16
N ASP A 192 -25.74 -9.94 30.73
CA ASP A 192 -26.54 -9.84 31.95
C ASP A 192 -28.01 -10.25 31.73
N GLN A 193 -28.42 -10.51 30.48
CA GLN A 193 -29.77 -10.95 30.13
C GLN A 193 -29.79 -12.42 29.65
N PRO A 194 -30.62 -13.29 30.26
CA PRO A 194 -30.74 -14.68 29.83
C PRO A 194 -31.28 -14.74 28.39
N GLY A 195 -30.45 -15.21 27.46
CA GLY A 195 -30.80 -15.45 26.06
C GLY A 195 -30.14 -14.52 25.04
N GLN A 196 -29.50 -13.42 25.46
CA GLN A 196 -28.81 -12.52 24.54
C GLN A 196 -27.33 -12.90 24.43
N LYS A 197 -26.89 -13.35 23.24
CA LYS A 197 -25.46 -13.60 22.99
C LYS A 197 -24.78 -12.30 22.60
N SER A 198 -24.11 -11.64 23.54
CA SER A 198 -23.21 -10.53 23.23
C SER A 198 -21.84 -11.06 22.77
N VAL A 199 -21.33 -10.53 21.66
CA VAL A 199 -19.96 -10.80 21.18
C VAL A 199 -19.12 -9.56 21.47
N LYS A 200 -18.00 -9.73 22.17
CA LYS A 200 -16.98 -8.69 22.34
C LYS A 200 -15.86 -8.94 21.36
N TYR A 201 -15.42 -7.89 20.67
CA TYR A 201 -14.28 -7.95 19.77
C TYR A 201 -13.04 -7.39 20.47
N ILE A 202 -11.93 -8.12 20.42
CA ILE A 202 -10.61 -7.69 20.91
C ILE A 202 -9.71 -7.51 19.69
N SER A 203 -9.13 -6.34 19.55
CA SER A 203 -8.23 -5.98 18.45
C SER A 203 -6.78 -5.87 18.93
N GLU A 204 -5.84 -6.40 18.17
CA GLU A 204 -4.41 -6.40 18.46
C GLU A 204 -3.62 -6.16 17.17
N TRP A 205 -2.60 -5.29 17.25
CA TRP A 205 -1.63 -5.12 16.17
C TRP A 205 -0.53 -6.18 16.28
N VAL A 206 -0.30 -6.90 15.19
CA VAL A 206 0.73 -7.94 15.11
C VAL A 206 1.60 -7.72 13.87
N ASP A 207 2.86 -8.15 13.92
CA ASP A 207 3.81 -7.92 12.82
C ASP A 207 3.83 -9.07 11.81
N THR A 208 3.25 -10.22 12.17
CA THR A 208 3.14 -11.40 11.31
C THR A 208 1.75 -12.02 11.41
N ILE A 209 1.21 -12.47 10.27
CA ILE A 209 0.04 -13.33 10.18
C ILE A 209 0.37 -14.51 9.26
N LYS A 210 0.58 -15.68 9.88
CA LYS A 210 0.59 -16.96 9.18
C LYS A 210 -0.73 -17.65 9.42
N THR A 211 -1.40 -18.05 8.35
CA THR A 211 -2.66 -18.75 8.48
C THR A 211 -2.43 -20.25 8.62
N GLU A 212 -2.83 -20.80 9.76
CA GLU A 212 -2.78 -22.24 10.01
C GLU A 212 -3.98 -22.98 9.37
N PRO A 213 -3.81 -24.26 8.97
CA PRO A 213 -4.91 -25.07 8.48
C PRO A 213 -5.93 -25.36 9.57
N ILE A 214 -7.21 -25.09 9.31
CA ILE A 214 -8.31 -25.47 10.21
C ILE A 214 -9.10 -26.63 9.61
N GLU A 215 -9.39 -27.64 10.43
CA GLU A 215 -10.24 -28.77 10.06
C GLU A 215 -11.71 -28.35 9.93
N PHE A 216 -12.37 -28.80 8.87
CA PHE A 216 -13.79 -28.53 8.64
C PHE A 216 -14.56 -29.81 8.31
N SER A 217 -15.83 -29.85 8.72
CA SER A 217 -16.79 -30.86 8.29
C SER A 217 -18.18 -30.24 8.13
N GLY A 218 -18.83 -30.44 6.99
CA GLY A 218 -20.18 -29.89 6.74
C GLY A 218 -20.89 -30.51 5.53
N LYS A 219 -22.21 -30.28 5.47
CA LYS A 219 -23.13 -30.87 4.47
C LYS A 219 -23.27 -30.05 3.17
N SER A 220 -22.81 -28.79 3.13
CA SER A 220 -22.83 -27.97 1.91
C SER A 220 -21.87 -26.77 1.98
N GLN A 221 -21.40 -26.25 0.83
CA GLN A 221 -20.54 -25.06 0.78
C GLN A 221 -21.19 -23.82 1.45
N GLN A 222 -22.49 -23.58 1.28
CA GLN A 222 -23.19 -22.42 1.85
C GLN A 222 -23.39 -22.52 3.38
N SER A 223 -23.65 -23.71 3.92
CA SER A 223 -23.73 -23.91 5.38
C SER A 223 -22.37 -23.77 6.06
N LEU A 224 -21.27 -24.01 5.32
CA LEU A 224 -19.90 -23.82 5.79
C LEU A 224 -19.50 -22.35 5.94
N PHE A 225 -19.96 -21.45 5.05
CA PHE A 225 -19.71 -20.00 5.19
C PHE A 225 -20.50 -19.37 6.35
N LYS A 226 -21.75 -19.81 6.58
CA LYS A 226 -22.59 -19.31 7.69
C LYS A 226 -22.15 -19.81 9.07
N ALA A 227 -21.59 -21.01 9.18
CA ALA A 227 -21.15 -21.58 10.46
C ALA A 227 -19.89 -20.91 11.04
N GLN A 228 -19.17 -20.11 10.23
CA GLN A 228 -17.96 -19.41 10.64
C GLN A 228 -18.23 -17.98 11.14
N GLU A 229 -19.48 -17.52 11.11
CA GLU A 229 -19.83 -16.18 11.57
C GLU A 229 -19.89 -16.10 13.10
N GLY A 230 -18.86 -15.47 13.70
CA GLY A 230 -18.80 -15.22 15.15
C GLY A 230 -18.29 -16.38 16.02
N ALA A 231 -17.73 -17.45 15.42
CA ALA A 231 -17.12 -18.54 16.17
C ALA A 231 -15.69 -18.20 16.63
N GLU A 232 -15.31 -18.63 17.85
CA GLU A 232 -13.92 -18.63 18.30
C GLU A 232 -13.07 -19.47 17.31
N GLY A 233 -11.97 -18.90 16.80
CA GLY A 233 -11.13 -19.55 15.78
C GLY A 233 -11.47 -19.24 14.32
N ARG A 234 -12.25 -18.18 14.03
CA ARG A 234 -12.54 -17.73 12.65
C ARG A 234 -11.25 -17.35 11.91
N MET A 235 -11.03 -17.91 10.72
CA MET A 235 -10.06 -17.38 9.76
C MET A 235 -10.67 -16.16 9.06
N SER A 236 -10.08 -15.00 9.27
CA SER A 236 -10.42 -13.77 8.56
C SER A 236 -9.14 -13.05 8.15
N LEU A 237 -9.23 -12.27 7.08
CA LEU A 237 -8.20 -11.28 6.77
C LEU A 237 -8.00 -10.35 7.97
N PRO A 238 -6.79 -9.75 8.12
CA PRO A 238 -6.62 -8.64 9.05
C PRO A 238 -7.61 -7.54 8.73
N ARG A 239 -8.14 -6.87 9.75
CA ARG A 239 -9.14 -5.81 9.56
C ARG A 239 -8.55 -4.57 8.88
N ALA A 240 -7.27 -4.32 9.12
CA ALA A 240 -6.48 -3.29 8.48
C ALA A 240 -5.01 -3.69 8.44
N ILE A 241 -4.26 -3.08 7.54
CA ILE A 241 -2.81 -3.21 7.40
C ILE A 241 -2.21 -1.82 7.55
N GLU A 242 -1.29 -1.65 8.51
CA GLU A 242 -0.45 -0.47 8.62
C GLU A 242 0.75 -0.66 7.70
N VAL A 243 1.01 0.31 6.82
CA VAL A 243 2.17 0.32 5.94
C VAL A 243 3.06 1.51 6.29
N SER A 244 4.36 1.24 6.44
CA SER A 244 5.39 2.26 6.63
C SER A 244 6.42 2.16 5.51
N LEU A 245 6.74 3.28 4.87
CA LEU A 245 7.68 3.34 3.75
C LEU A 245 8.69 4.46 4.01
N LYS A 246 9.97 4.18 3.84
CA LYS A 246 11.06 5.15 3.98
C LYS A 246 11.93 5.13 2.74
N LEU A 247 12.21 6.29 2.16
CA LEU A 247 13.09 6.43 1.01
C LEU A 247 14.56 6.56 1.43
N GLU A 248 15.46 6.11 0.57
CA GLU A 248 16.90 6.32 0.71
C GLU A 248 17.25 7.78 0.34
N ASN A 249 18.25 8.35 1.01
CA ASN A 249 18.70 9.72 0.73
C ASN A 249 19.76 9.72 -0.37
N ASP A 250 19.45 10.30 -1.52
CA ASP A 250 20.42 10.51 -2.61
C ASP A 250 21.21 11.83 -2.48
N SER A 251 21.06 12.60 -1.39
CA SER A 251 21.72 13.91 -1.22
C SER A 251 22.97 13.79 -0.35
N GLU A 252 24.14 14.03 -0.95
CA GLU A 252 25.48 14.12 -0.31
C GLU A 252 25.64 15.30 0.69
N ASP A 253 24.57 16.05 0.97
CA ASP A 253 24.58 17.15 1.94
C ASP A 253 24.30 16.58 3.35
N GLU A 254 25.35 15.99 3.94
CA GLU A 254 25.42 15.56 5.34
C GLU A 254 25.42 16.79 6.28
N GLU A 255 24.28 17.45 6.51
CA GLU A 255 24.13 18.35 7.68
C GLU A 255 22.68 18.71 8.07
N ASP A 256 21.65 18.18 7.39
CA ASP A 256 20.26 18.33 7.86
C ASP A 256 19.83 17.07 8.66
N GLU A 257 19.85 17.21 9.98
CA GLU A 257 19.47 16.26 11.03
C GLU A 257 18.30 15.33 10.66
N ASP A 258 18.55 14.01 10.78
CA ASP A 258 17.73 12.83 11.14
C ASP A 258 16.17 12.77 10.99
N GLU A 259 15.45 13.81 10.57
CA GLU A 259 14.02 13.76 10.23
C GLU A 259 13.75 13.19 8.82
N SER A 260 14.77 12.59 8.20
CA SER A 260 14.77 12.22 6.79
C SER A 260 13.68 11.18 6.42
N LYS A 261 12.65 11.72 5.73
CA LYS A 261 11.85 11.08 4.66
C LYS A 261 11.18 9.73 5.00
N ALA A 262 10.82 9.51 6.26
CA ALA A 262 9.86 8.47 6.60
C ALA A 262 8.44 8.96 6.23
N LEU A 263 7.71 8.20 5.42
CA LEU A 263 6.31 8.51 5.17
C LEU A 263 5.50 8.32 6.46
N PRO A 264 4.42 9.10 6.63
CA PRO A 264 3.45 8.80 7.67
C PRO A 264 2.94 7.38 7.48
N LYS A 265 2.81 6.66 8.59
CA LYS A 265 2.24 5.32 8.56
C LYS A 265 0.81 5.41 8.06
N VAL A 266 0.49 4.61 7.04
CA VAL A 266 -0.86 4.59 6.45
C VAL A 266 -1.57 3.33 6.89
N VAL A 267 -2.73 3.49 7.51
CA VAL A 267 -3.60 2.36 7.89
C VAL A 267 -4.62 2.14 6.79
N ILE A 268 -4.51 1.01 6.11
CA ILE A 268 -5.37 0.64 4.99
C ILE A 268 -6.35 -0.44 5.47
N PRO A 269 -7.66 -0.17 5.53
CA PRO A 269 -8.64 -1.18 5.87
C PRO A 269 -8.73 -2.23 4.74
N THR A 270 -8.82 -3.51 5.11
CA THR A 270 -9.21 -4.52 4.13
C THR A 270 -10.73 -4.43 3.95
N HIS A 271 -11.23 -4.46 2.72
CA HIS A 271 -12.67 -4.51 2.47
C HIS A 271 -13.19 -5.91 2.75
N THR A 272 -13.22 -6.28 4.03
CA THR A 272 -14.02 -7.40 4.53
C THR A 272 -15.46 -6.92 4.69
N GLY A 273 -16.08 -6.53 3.57
CA GLY A 273 -17.52 -6.23 3.46
C GLY A 273 -18.43 -7.43 3.77
N LEU A 274 -17.86 -8.58 4.16
CA LEU A 274 -18.60 -9.72 4.69
C LEU A 274 -18.84 -9.55 6.20
N VAL A 275 -19.61 -8.53 6.55
CA VAL A 275 -20.52 -8.65 7.70
C VAL A 275 -21.80 -9.22 7.09
N TYR A 276 -22.10 -10.52 7.26
CA TYR A 276 -23.49 -10.93 7.04
C TYR A 276 -24.25 -10.39 8.25
N GLU A 277 -24.87 -9.23 8.09
CA GLU A 277 -25.95 -8.86 8.99
C GLU A 277 -27.04 -9.93 8.84
N ARG A 278 -27.17 -10.75 9.87
CA ARG A 278 -28.33 -11.60 10.07
C ARG A 278 -29.51 -10.62 10.25
N ASN A 279 -30.34 -10.46 9.23
CA ASN A 279 -31.65 -9.85 9.38
C ASN A 279 -32.37 -10.57 10.53
N LEU A 280 -32.38 -9.96 11.71
CA LEU A 280 -33.35 -10.26 12.75
C LEU A 280 -34.60 -9.52 12.35
N VAL A 281 -35.51 -10.22 11.68
CA VAL A 281 -36.92 -9.81 11.71
C VAL A 281 -37.41 -10.14 13.13
N PRO A 282 -37.85 -9.15 13.93
CA PRO A 282 -38.51 -9.44 15.20
C PRO A 282 -39.86 -10.10 14.90
N GLN A 283 -40.15 -11.21 15.58
CA GLN A 283 -41.53 -11.66 15.75
C GLN A 283 -42.25 -10.67 16.67
N ALA A 284 -43.11 -9.84 16.09
CA ALA A 284 -44.35 -9.30 16.64
C ALA A 284 -45.08 -8.69 15.43
N GLU A 285 -46.25 -9.15 15.01
CA GLU A 285 -47.51 -9.00 15.75
C GLU A 285 -48.30 -10.32 15.83
N GLN A 286 -48.71 -10.66 17.05
CA GLN A 286 -50.05 -11.17 17.25
C GLN A 286 -51.00 -10.00 16.98
N GLU A 287 -51.94 -10.16 16.05
CA GLU A 287 -53.35 -9.77 16.19
C GLU A 287 -54.11 -10.23 14.93
N GLY A 288 -55.08 -11.13 15.12
CA GLY A 288 -55.92 -11.75 14.08
C GLY A 288 -56.20 -13.21 14.36
#